data_AF-A0AAV7AL60-F1
#
_entry.id   AF-A0AAV7AL60-F1
#
_cell.length_a   1.000
_cell.length_b   1.000
_cell.length_c   1.000
_cell.angle_alpha   90.00
_cell.angle_beta   90.00
_cell.angle_gamma   90.00
#
_symmetry.space_group_name_H-M   'P 1'
#
loop_
_entity.id
_entity.type
_entity.pdbx_description
1 polymer ?
#
loop_
_entity_poly.entity_id
_entity_poly.type
_entity_poly.pdbx_seq_one_letter_code
_entity_poly.pdbx_strand_id
1 'polypeptide(L)'
;MSLLFLLLLLHELMPGTQGLSLCGWRTQESGGNKLQYSAGSGEDTFTVVNTEKALIVYSPFLSSNEIVLQPLRGTYLFCVHWIPALGIFNFTYGVTKSHIMQTSPQTRSNLLQPTPPSYTCDSSTLLFDVTINGQPLNNSCNFTFPLLSTATDMKNVEHDISQVADYLDKNHFSGKGRMLRYWIETVLSNVTIEENSHHFGKGSLQAAVYKLNSSDVLISLPDCLGVSLSFPKQLMETVNTGTRLHVVRILDSGALFQDAANNTVVDSQVIGITFEGTQVSNLSEDIVITFHHQPLQVNSSPVCVFWDELSENWRMDGCNTVPGEVRTECRCNHLTYFALLMQISSEVIPEVHLVMLSVLTFAGCSISAVSCFFTIIWICCSRYCIDLFFLTYYNSVGVQSYIQTEDKVQQFSPISLKILQLKRGVVLCS
;
A
#
# COMPACT_ATOMS: atom_id res chain seq x y z
N MET A 1 4.66 -10.78 -25.90
CA MET A 1 3.30 -11.02 -25.36
C MET A 1 2.98 -9.83 -24.48
N SER A 2 2.14 -8.93 -25.00
CA SER A 2 2.02 -7.54 -24.57
C SER A 2 1.25 -7.40 -23.25
N LEU A 3 1.61 -6.39 -22.45
CA LEU A 3 0.93 -5.91 -21.23
C LEU A 3 -0.60 -5.76 -21.41
N LEU A 4 -1.06 -5.58 -22.65
CA LEU A 4 -2.47 -5.57 -23.05
C LEU A 4 -3.18 -6.91 -22.75
N PHE A 5 -2.49 -8.04 -22.88
CA PHE A 5 -3.01 -9.36 -22.54
C PHE A 5 -3.10 -9.55 -21.01
N LEU A 6 -2.18 -8.94 -20.24
CA LEU A 6 -2.21 -8.94 -18.78
C LEU A 6 -3.35 -8.07 -18.22
N LEU A 7 -3.65 -6.93 -18.87
CA LEU A 7 -4.77 -6.04 -18.53
C LEU A 7 -6.13 -6.60 -18.96
N LEU A 8 -6.21 -7.32 -20.08
CA LEU A 8 -7.40 -8.08 -20.46
C LEU A 8 -7.63 -9.29 -19.55
N LEU A 9 -6.56 -9.95 -19.08
CA LEU A 9 -6.62 -10.97 -18.04
C LEU A 9 -7.09 -10.39 -16.68
N LEU A 10 -6.75 -9.14 -16.37
CA LEU A 10 -7.30 -8.42 -15.20
C LEU A 10 -8.79 -8.06 -15.33
N HIS A 11 -9.29 -7.91 -16.57
CA HIS A 11 -10.72 -7.67 -16.83
C HIS A 11 -11.56 -8.95 -16.64
N GLU A 12 -10.98 -10.13 -16.87
CA GLU A 12 -11.64 -11.45 -16.71
C GLU A 12 -11.50 -12.05 -15.29
N LEU A 13 -10.69 -11.45 -14.40
CA LEU A 13 -10.40 -11.99 -13.05
C LEU A 13 -11.18 -11.33 -11.91
N MET A 14 -12.10 -10.41 -12.20
CA MET A 14 -12.91 -9.74 -11.17
C MET A 14 -14.43 -9.82 -11.44
N PRO A 15 -15.04 -11.00 -11.68
CA PRO A 15 -16.47 -11.13 -11.52
C PRO A 15 -16.76 -11.26 -10.02
N GLY A 16 -17.22 -10.18 -9.40
CA GLY A 16 -17.76 -10.24 -8.03
C GLY A 16 -17.04 -9.39 -7.01
N THR A 17 -16.57 -8.20 -7.38
CA THR A 17 -16.36 -7.15 -6.37
C THR A 17 -17.68 -6.41 -6.14
N GLN A 18 -18.27 -6.42 -4.95
CA GLN A 18 -19.19 -5.38 -4.46
C GLN A 18 -18.43 -4.07 -4.15
N GLY A 19 -17.44 -3.76 -4.97
CA GLY A 19 -17.08 -2.39 -5.26
C GLY A 19 -17.91 -1.94 -6.45
N LEU A 20 -18.53 -0.76 -6.38
CA LEU A 20 -19.24 -0.24 -7.54
C LEU A 20 -18.21 0.10 -8.63
N SER A 21 -18.39 -0.48 -9.81
CA SER A 21 -17.58 -0.21 -10.99
C SER A 21 -18.46 0.45 -12.04
N LEU A 22 -18.34 1.77 -12.18
CA LEU A 22 -19.00 2.52 -13.24
C LEU A 22 -18.00 2.74 -14.38
N CYS A 23 -18.21 2.09 -15.51
CA CYS A 23 -17.37 2.25 -16.70
C CYS A 23 -18.18 2.82 -17.86
N GLY A 24 -17.55 3.55 -18.76
CA GLY A 24 -18.19 4.01 -19.98
C GLY A 24 -17.25 4.84 -20.83
N TRP A 25 -17.77 5.42 -21.88
CA TRP A 25 -16.98 6.21 -22.81
C TRP A 25 -17.31 7.70 -22.70
N ARG A 26 -16.27 8.52 -22.72
CA ARG A 26 -16.34 9.98 -22.71
C ARG A 26 -15.64 10.53 -23.95
N THR A 27 -16.32 11.43 -24.66
CA THR A 27 -15.68 12.25 -25.70
C THR A 27 -15.06 13.48 -25.06
N GLN A 28 -13.74 13.62 -25.17
CA GLN A 28 -13.01 14.76 -24.63
C GLN A 28 -12.74 15.81 -25.70
N GLU A 29 -13.16 17.05 -25.43
CA GLU A 29 -12.85 18.22 -26.24
C GLU A 29 -11.54 18.91 -25.78
N SER A 30 -11.01 19.84 -26.59
CA SER A 30 -9.69 20.46 -26.32
C SER A 30 -9.58 21.23 -24.99
N GLY A 31 -10.72 21.60 -24.39
CA GLY A 31 -10.80 22.21 -23.05
C GLY A 31 -11.31 21.27 -21.95
N GLY A 32 -11.56 20.00 -22.29
CA GLY A 32 -12.18 18.96 -21.47
C GLY A 32 -11.23 18.14 -20.61
N ASN A 33 -10.01 18.63 -20.40
CA ASN A 33 -8.88 17.84 -19.91
C ASN A 33 -8.77 17.83 -18.38
N LYS A 34 -9.89 17.95 -17.66
CA LYS A 34 -9.89 17.90 -16.20
C LYS A 34 -10.66 16.68 -15.70
N LEU A 35 -10.08 16.02 -14.69
CA LEU A 35 -10.80 15.12 -13.80
C LEU A 35 -10.86 15.80 -12.45
N GLN A 36 -12.06 15.98 -11.92
CA GLN A 36 -12.25 16.70 -10.67
C GLN A 36 -12.98 15.82 -9.67
N TYR A 37 -12.45 15.78 -8.46
CA TYR A 37 -13.14 15.26 -7.29
C TYR A 37 -13.56 16.44 -6.45
N SER A 38 -14.82 16.44 -6.03
CA SER A 38 -15.32 17.48 -5.13
C SER A 38 -16.09 16.83 -3.99
N ALA A 39 -15.85 17.33 -2.78
CA ALA A 39 -16.70 17.00 -1.63
C ALA A 39 -18.14 17.41 -1.97
N GLY A 40 -19.08 16.46 -1.87
CA GLY A 40 -20.50 16.70 -2.13
C GLY A 40 -21.10 17.75 -1.18
N SER A 41 -22.22 18.36 -1.56
CA SER A 41 -22.90 19.44 -0.81
C SER A 41 -23.66 18.97 0.45
N GLY A 42 -23.26 17.86 1.07
CA GLY A 42 -23.91 17.32 2.26
C GLY A 42 -25.15 16.44 2.01
N GLU A 43 -25.45 16.10 0.74
CA GLU A 43 -26.43 15.07 0.40
C GLU A 43 -25.71 13.71 0.31
N ASP A 44 -26.29 12.67 0.92
CA ASP A 44 -25.82 11.28 0.89
C ASP A 44 -25.98 10.68 -0.53
N THR A 45 -25.29 11.25 -1.52
CA THR A 45 -25.30 10.79 -2.92
C THR A 45 -23.90 10.72 -3.51
N PHE A 46 -23.62 9.67 -4.28
CA PHE A 46 -22.43 9.56 -5.13
C PHE A 46 -22.85 9.94 -6.54
N THR A 47 -22.17 10.92 -7.13
CA THR A 47 -22.59 11.46 -8.43
C THR A 47 -21.42 11.58 -9.38
N VAL A 48 -21.58 11.02 -10.58
CA VAL A 48 -20.64 11.20 -11.69
C VAL A 48 -21.27 12.12 -12.71
N VAL A 49 -20.67 13.29 -12.91
CA VAL A 49 -21.16 14.32 -13.83
C VAL A 49 -20.11 14.60 -14.90
N ASN A 50 -20.48 14.47 -16.16
CA ASN A 50 -19.66 14.90 -17.26
C ASN A 50 -20.05 16.30 -17.73
N THR A 51 -19.04 17.14 -17.93
CA THR A 51 -19.17 18.47 -18.51
C THR A 51 -18.18 18.60 -19.67
N GLU A 52 -18.35 19.63 -20.50
CA GLU A 52 -17.43 19.91 -21.61
C GLU A 52 -15.99 20.16 -21.15
N LYS A 53 -15.80 20.62 -19.90
CA LYS A 53 -14.50 20.98 -19.32
C LYS A 53 -13.89 19.90 -18.44
N ALA A 54 -14.74 19.11 -17.76
CA ALA A 54 -14.29 18.16 -16.75
C ALA A 54 -15.24 16.97 -16.61
N LEU A 55 -14.68 15.80 -16.26
CA LEU A 55 -15.45 14.72 -15.66
C LEU A 55 -15.31 14.84 -14.15
N ILE A 56 -16.43 15.05 -13.47
CA ILE A 56 -16.50 15.41 -12.07
C ILE A 56 -17.14 14.26 -11.29
N VAL A 57 -16.49 13.85 -10.22
CA VAL A 57 -17.03 12.87 -9.27
C VAL A 57 -17.30 13.59 -7.95
N TYR A 58 -18.57 13.70 -7.59
CA TYR A 58 -19.02 14.18 -6.31
C TYR A 58 -19.18 13.00 -5.36
N SER A 59 -18.54 13.11 -4.21
CA SER A 59 -18.65 12.12 -3.14
C SER A 59 -18.56 12.84 -1.81
N PRO A 60 -19.37 12.46 -0.80
CA PRO A 60 -19.21 12.98 0.57
C PRO A 60 -17.87 12.59 1.21
N PHE A 61 -17.13 11.65 0.61
CA PHE A 61 -15.97 10.99 1.22
C PHE A 61 -14.61 11.51 0.73
N LEU A 62 -14.57 12.17 -0.43
CA LEU A 62 -13.32 12.57 -1.09
C LEU A 62 -12.94 14.02 -0.75
N SER A 63 -11.68 14.23 -0.36
CA SER A 63 -11.09 15.57 -0.35
C SER A 63 -11.00 16.08 -1.79
N SER A 64 -11.41 17.34 -2.01
CA SER A 64 -11.40 17.93 -3.35
C SER A 64 -10.00 17.89 -3.96
N ASN A 65 -9.90 17.28 -5.14
CA ASN A 65 -8.63 17.12 -5.85
C ASN A 65 -8.87 17.26 -7.36
N GLU A 66 -7.93 17.85 -8.08
CA GLU A 66 -8.02 18.07 -9.53
C GLU A 66 -6.83 17.41 -10.21
N ILE A 67 -7.12 16.56 -11.19
CA ILE A 67 -6.11 15.95 -12.07
C ILE A 67 -6.26 16.57 -13.45
N VAL A 68 -5.16 17.13 -13.95
CA VAL A 68 -5.07 17.64 -15.32
C VAL A 68 -4.64 16.52 -16.25
N LEU A 69 -5.50 16.20 -17.21
CA LEU A 69 -5.25 15.24 -18.28
C LEU A 69 -4.53 15.89 -19.46
N GLN A 70 -4.02 15.04 -20.35
CA GLN A 70 -3.52 15.48 -21.66
C GLN A 70 -4.65 16.12 -22.47
N PRO A 71 -4.44 17.29 -23.09
CA PRO A 71 -5.47 18.04 -23.82
C PRO A 71 -5.74 17.49 -25.23
N LEU A 72 -5.62 16.18 -25.41
CA LEU A 72 -5.88 15.50 -26.67
C LEU A 72 -7.39 15.30 -26.85
N ARG A 73 -7.88 15.58 -28.06
CA ARG A 73 -9.26 15.28 -28.43
C ARG A 73 -9.40 13.81 -28.75
N GLY A 74 -10.49 13.21 -28.31
CA GLY A 74 -10.78 11.82 -28.63
C GLY A 74 -11.76 11.20 -27.66
N THR A 75 -12.10 9.95 -27.95
CA THR A 75 -12.95 9.13 -27.10
C THR A 75 -12.08 8.32 -26.16
N TYR A 76 -12.35 8.43 -24.86
CA TYR A 76 -11.61 7.74 -23.82
C TYR A 76 -12.57 6.88 -22.99
N LEU A 77 -12.16 5.64 -22.74
CA LEU A 77 -12.78 4.79 -21.73
C LEU A 77 -12.47 5.38 -20.35
N PHE A 78 -13.48 5.55 -19.51
CA PHE A 78 -13.30 5.85 -18.11
C PHE A 78 -13.88 4.72 -17.28
N CYS A 79 -13.25 4.41 -16.15
CA CYS A 79 -13.84 3.58 -15.12
C CYS A 79 -13.61 4.19 -13.74
N VAL A 80 -14.68 4.22 -12.95
CA VAL A 80 -14.67 4.60 -11.55
C VAL A 80 -14.96 3.36 -10.73
N HIS A 81 -13.93 2.89 -10.01
CA HIS A 81 -14.05 1.78 -9.08
C HIS A 81 -14.05 2.34 -7.67
N TRP A 82 -15.01 1.91 -6.86
CA TRP A 82 -15.12 2.33 -5.47
C TRP A 82 -15.32 1.13 -4.56
N ILE A 83 -14.44 1.02 -3.57
CA ILE A 83 -14.54 0.03 -2.50
C ILE A 83 -14.73 0.78 -1.19
N PRO A 84 -15.97 0.93 -0.69
CA PRO A 84 -16.25 1.68 0.53
C PRO A 84 -15.48 1.14 1.74
N ALA A 85 -15.37 -0.19 1.87
CA ALA A 85 -14.67 -0.84 2.97
C ALA A 85 -13.22 -0.37 3.13
N LEU A 86 -12.55 -0.04 2.03
CA LEU A 86 -11.13 0.29 2.01
C LEU A 86 -10.87 1.79 1.79
N GLY A 87 -11.92 2.59 1.60
CA GLY A 87 -11.78 4.00 1.22
C GLY A 87 -11.06 4.21 -0.10
N ILE A 88 -11.04 3.19 -0.94
CA ILE A 88 -10.36 3.23 -2.23
C ILE A 88 -11.36 3.73 -3.26
N PHE A 89 -11.01 4.86 -3.86
CA PHE A 89 -11.52 5.25 -5.15
C PHE A 89 -10.40 5.13 -6.18
N ASN A 90 -10.58 4.26 -7.16
CA ASN A 90 -9.65 4.11 -8.26
C ASN A 90 -10.32 4.58 -9.55
N PHE A 91 -9.68 5.53 -10.20
CA PHE A 91 -10.16 6.09 -11.44
C PHE A 91 -9.17 5.85 -12.56
N THR A 92 -9.66 5.29 -13.65
CA THR A 92 -8.89 5.06 -14.88
C THR A 92 -9.52 5.86 -16.01
N TYR A 93 -8.65 6.39 -16.88
CA TYR A 93 -9.07 7.19 -18.03
C TYR A 93 -8.13 6.94 -19.20
N GLY A 94 -8.65 6.48 -20.33
CA GLY A 94 -7.86 6.10 -21.49
C GLY A 94 -6.84 5.00 -21.17
N VAL A 95 -5.60 5.20 -21.62
CA VAL A 95 -4.47 4.28 -21.37
C VAL A 95 -3.62 4.73 -20.16
N THR A 96 -4.05 5.80 -19.48
CA THR A 96 -3.29 6.43 -18.39
C THR A 96 -3.39 5.64 -17.07
N LYS A 97 -2.41 5.86 -16.18
CA LYS A 97 -2.26 5.16 -14.89
C LYS A 97 -3.52 5.27 -14.02
N SER A 98 -3.77 4.23 -13.23
CA SER A 98 -4.75 4.25 -12.14
C SER A 98 -4.46 5.40 -11.17
N HIS A 99 -5.47 6.22 -10.91
CA HIS A 99 -5.42 7.25 -9.89
C HIS A 99 -6.15 6.72 -8.66
N ILE A 100 -5.37 6.20 -7.71
CA ILE A 100 -5.89 5.75 -6.42
C ILE A 100 -5.96 6.96 -5.51
N MET A 101 -7.16 7.29 -5.05
CA MET A 101 -7.40 8.30 -4.03
C MET A 101 -7.90 7.63 -2.76
N GLN A 102 -7.32 8.03 -1.64
CA GLN A 102 -7.66 7.57 -0.31
C GLN A 102 -8.44 8.67 0.41
N THR A 103 -9.56 8.30 1.02
CA THR A 103 -10.48 9.22 1.68
C THR A 103 -10.07 9.56 3.12
N SER A 104 -10.51 10.72 3.58
CA SER A 104 -10.58 11.14 4.99
C SER A 104 -11.91 10.65 5.59
N PRO A 105 -12.04 10.40 6.91
CA PRO A 105 -13.10 9.56 7.45
C PRO A 105 -14.41 10.32 7.56
N GLN A 106 -15.38 10.09 6.67
CA GLN A 106 -16.81 10.25 6.96
C GLN A 106 -17.61 9.21 6.17
N THR A 107 -18.58 8.61 6.87
CA THR A 107 -19.79 7.88 6.45
C THR A 107 -19.75 6.79 5.36
N ARG A 108 -20.79 5.96 5.41
CA ARG A 108 -20.95 4.66 4.78
C ARG A 108 -22.03 4.74 3.73
N SER A 109 -22.03 3.82 2.78
CA SER A 109 -23.21 3.61 1.93
C SER A 109 -23.15 2.42 1.02
N ASN A 110 -24.32 1.90 0.69
CA ASN A 110 -24.55 1.06 -0.48
C ASN A 110 -25.29 1.89 -1.55
N LEU A 111 -24.89 1.77 -2.80
CA LEU A 111 -25.49 2.54 -3.90
C LEU A 111 -26.63 1.73 -4.53
N LEU A 112 -27.85 2.27 -4.51
CA LEU A 112 -28.97 1.74 -5.30
C LEU A 112 -28.88 2.20 -6.75
N GLN A 113 -29.72 1.61 -7.60
CA GLN A 113 -29.85 1.92 -9.03
C GLN A 113 -29.88 3.44 -9.32
N PRO A 114 -29.27 3.88 -10.43
CA PRO A 114 -29.11 5.30 -10.72
C PRO A 114 -30.47 5.96 -10.93
N THR A 115 -30.67 7.10 -10.27
CA THR A 115 -31.81 7.98 -10.53
C THR A 115 -31.56 8.72 -11.84
N PRO A 116 -32.50 8.72 -12.80
CA PRO A 116 -32.35 9.48 -14.04
C PRO A 116 -32.29 10.98 -13.74
N PRO A 117 -31.49 11.78 -14.49
CA PRO A 117 -31.41 13.21 -14.28
C PRO A 117 -32.75 13.90 -14.54
N SER A 118 -33.02 14.97 -13.79
CA SER A 118 -34.23 15.81 -13.93
C SER A 118 -34.20 16.73 -15.16
N TYR A 119 -33.13 16.68 -15.96
CA TYR A 119 -32.88 17.56 -17.10
C TYR A 119 -32.27 16.81 -18.30
N THR A 120 -32.44 17.35 -19.49
CA THR A 120 -31.87 16.81 -20.74
C THR A 120 -30.40 17.17 -20.88
N CYS A 121 -29.57 16.17 -21.18
CA CYS A 121 -28.13 16.34 -21.40
C CYS A 121 -27.82 16.81 -22.83
N ASP A 122 -26.86 17.72 -22.96
CA ASP A 122 -26.31 18.10 -24.27
C ASP A 122 -25.47 16.96 -24.88
N SER A 123 -25.46 16.86 -26.20
CA SER A 123 -24.72 15.82 -26.93
C SER A 123 -23.22 15.82 -26.65
N SER A 124 -22.62 16.98 -26.37
CA SER A 124 -21.20 17.12 -26.01
C SER A 124 -20.86 16.60 -24.61
N THR A 125 -21.87 16.37 -23.76
CA THR A 125 -21.70 15.96 -22.35
C THR A 125 -22.14 14.52 -22.07
N LEU A 126 -22.72 13.85 -23.06
CA LEU A 126 -23.21 12.49 -22.92
C LEU A 126 -22.06 11.49 -22.70
N LEU A 127 -22.16 10.72 -21.62
CA LEU A 127 -21.39 9.50 -21.44
C LEU A 127 -22.18 8.36 -22.08
N PHE A 128 -21.50 7.49 -22.82
CA PHE A 128 -22.15 6.44 -23.61
C PHE A 128 -21.60 5.06 -23.34
N ASP A 129 -22.45 4.06 -23.61
CA ASP A 129 -22.17 2.64 -23.34
C ASP A 129 -21.69 2.46 -21.89
N VAL A 130 -22.43 3.12 -20.99
CA VAL A 130 -22.12 3.16 -19.56
C VAL A 130 -22.61 1.86 -18.95
N THR A 131 -21.77 1.23 -18.15
CA THR A 131 -22.08 0.00 -17.43
C THR A 131 -21.81 0.18 -15.95
N ILE A 132 -22.64 -0.46 -15.14
CA ILE A 132 -22.47 -0.57 -13.69
C ILE A 132 -22.35 -2.03 -13.32
N ASN A 133 -21.21 -2.42 -12.78
CA ASN A 133 -20.92 -3.82 -12.44
C ASN A 133 -21.23 -4.78 -13.61
N GLY A 134 -20.94 -4.34 -14.85
CA GLY A 134 -21.21 -5.09 -16.08
C GLY A 134 -22.65 -5.02 -16.60
N GLN A 135 -23.59 -4.39 -15.89
CA GLN A 135 -24.95 -4.15 -16.37
C GLN A 135 -25.03 -2.83 -17.14
N PRO A 136 -25.62 -2.81 -18.35
CA PRO A 136 -25.73 -1.58 -19.14
C PRO A 136 -26.70 -0.58 -18.50
N LEU A 137 -26.33 0.70 -18.56
CA LEU A 137 -27.13 1.85 -18.16
C LEU A 137 -27.45 2.72 -19.37
N ASN A 138 -28.51 3.51 -19.26
CA ASN A 138 -28.84 4.49 -20.29
C ASN A 138 -27.78 5.59 -20.33
N ASN A 139 -27.43 6.02 -21.55
CA ASN A 139 -26.51 7.12 -21.77
C ASN A 139 -27.02 8.39 -21.07
N SER A 140 -26.16 9.01 -20.28
CA SER A 140 -26.48 10.20 -19.49
C SER A 140 -25.20 11.01 -19.26
N CYS A 141 -25.36 12.32 -19.03
CA CYS A 141 -24.28 13.19 -18.56
C CYS A 141 -24.14 13.18 -17.02
N ASN A 142 -25.12 12.60 -16.32
CA ASN A 142 -25.17 12.55 -14.87
C ASN A 142 -25.70 11.19 -14.40
N PHE A 143 -24.94 10.54 -13.53
CA PHE A 143 -25.36 9.35 -12.80
C PHE A 143 -25.31 9.65 -11.31
N THR A 144 -26.48 9.70 -10.67
CA THR A 144 -26.62 9.92 -9.23
C THR A 144 -27.10 8.63 -8.57
N PHE A 145 -26.37 8.21 -7.55
CA PHE A 145 -26.61 6.99 -6.81
C PHE A 145 -26.87 7.34 -5.34
N PRO A 146 -28.05 7.01 -4.79
CA PRO A 146 -28.34 7.30 -3.39
C PRO A 146 -27.60 6.32 -2.49
N LEU A 147 -27.09 6.83 -1.38
CA LEU A 147 -26.40 6.07 -0.36
C LEU A 147 -27.43 5.48 0.63
N LEU A 148 -27.74 4.17 0.54
CA LEU A 148 -28.66 3.52 1.46
C LEU A 148 -27.94 2.93 2.68
N SER A 149 -28.47 3.23 3.86
CA SER A 149 -28.14 2.67 5.18
C SER A 149 -29.24 1.70 5.62
N THR A 150 -29.18 0.44 5.20
CA THR A 150 -30.07 -0.60 5.74
C THR A 150 -29.31 -1.88 6.02
N ALA A 151 -29.64 -2.50 7.16
CA ALA A 151 -29.06 -3.74 7.68
C ALA A 151 -28.87 -4.80 6.58
N THR A 152 -27.66 -5.35 6.51
CA THR A 152 -27.21 -6.24 5.44
C THR A 152 -27.60 -7.68 5.73
N ASP A 153 -28.29 -8.32 4.77
CA ASP A 153 -28.51 -9.77 4.68
C ASP A 153 -27.18 -10.53 4.88
N MET A 154 -27.19 -11.63 5.64
CA MET A 154 -26.01 -12.44 6.00
C MET A 154 -25.25 -12.94 4.77
N LYS A 155 -25.94 -13.23 3.65
CA LYS A 155 -25.31 -13.62 2.38
C LYS A 155 -24.47 -12.51 1.75
N ASN A 156 -24.83 -11.25 1.99
CA ASN A 156 -24.05 -10.11 1.51
C ASN A 156 -22.78 -9.94 2.34
N VAL A 157 -22.86 -10.14 3.66
CA VAL A 157 -21.72 -10.00 4.57
C VAL A 157 -20.61 -11.02 4.29
N GLU A 158 -20.96 -12.30 4.09
CA GLU A 158 -19.97 -13.34 3.75
C GLU A 158 -19.21 -13.00 2.46
N HIS A 159 -19.95 -12.57 1.44
CA HIS A 159 -19.40 -12.21 0.15
C HIS A 159 -18.50 -10.97 0.24
N ASP A 160 -18.93 -9.94 0.97
CA ASP A 160 -18.16 -8.69 1.10
C ASP A 160 -16.86 -8.90 1.88
N ILE A 161 -16.90 -9.63 3.00
CA ILE A 161 -15.69 -9.96 3.78
C ILE A 161 -14.72 -10.81 2.94
N SER A 162 -15.23 -11.80 2.22
CA SER A 162 -14.41 -12.65 1.35
C SER A 162 -13.71 -11.86 0.25
N GLN A 163 -14.39 -10.91 -0.37
CA GLN A 163 -13.77 -10.07 -1.40
C GLN A 163 -12.71 -9.12 -0.86
N VAL A 164 -12.97 -8.50 0.31
CA VAL A 164 -11.99 -7.64 0.95
C VAL A 164 -10.75 -8.45 1.31
N ALA A 165 -10.92 -9.67 1.80
CA ALA A 165 -9.81 -10.60 2.04
C ALA A 165 -9.02 -10.89 0.75
N ASP A 166 -9.70 -11.24 -0.34
CA ASP A 166 -9.10 -11.49 -1.66
C ASP A 166 -8.29 -10.27 -2.17
N TYR A 167 -8.78 -9.06 -1.93
CA TYR A 167 -8.10 -7.83 -2.32
C TYR A 167 -6.82 -7.61 -1.50
N LEU A 168 -6.89 -7.85 -0.18
CA LEU A 168 -5.74 -7.76 0.72
C LEU A 168 -4.67 -8.82 0.37
N ASP A 169 -5.08 -10.03 -0.03
CA ASP A 169 -4.17 -11.10 -0.45
C ASP A 169 -3.45 -10.77 -1.77
N LYS A 170 -4.15 -10.15 -2.73
CA LYS A 170 -3.63 -9.91 -4.09
C LYS A 170 -2.83 -8.62 -4.24
N ASN A 171 -3.11 -7.61 -3.42
CA ASN A 171 -2.49 -6.29 -3.54
C ASN A 171 -1.77 -5.92 -2.25
N HIS A 172 -0.54 -5.41 -2.38
CA HIS A 172 0.09 -4.66 -1.29
C HIS A 172 -0.71 -3.37 -1.07
N PHE A 173 -1.73 -3.44 -0.21
CA PHE A 173 -2.51 -2.28 0.21
C PHE A 173 -1.53 -1.22 0.74
N SER A 174 -1.84 0.06 0.55
CA SER A 174 -0.97 1.18 0.98
C SER A 174 -1.81 2.30 1.61
N GLY A 175 -3.02 1.99 2.08
CA GLY A 175 -3.93 2.94 2.70
C GLY A 175 -3.98 2.85 4.21
N LYS A 176 -4.56 3.87 4.86
CA LYS A 176 -4.76 3.85 6.31
C LYS A 176 -5.86 2.85 6.67
N GLY A 177 -5.56 1.88 7.53
CA GLY A 177 -6.48 0.79 7.90
C GLY A 177 -7.70 1.18 8.75
N ARG A 178 -7.82 2.44 9.19
CA ARG A 178 -8.94 2.93 10.04
C ARG A 178 -10.30 2.69 9.41
N MET A 179 -10.44 2.95 8.10
CA MET A 179 -11.72 2.80 7.40
C MET A 179 -12.14 1.33 7.30
N LEU A 180 -11.17 0.44 7.08
CA LEU A 180 -11.43 -1.00 7.07
C LEU A 180 -11.93 -1.47 8.43
N ARG A 181 -11.28 -1.09 9.53
CA ARG A 181 -11.69 -1.47 10.88
C ARG A 181 -13.11 -0.99 11.21
N TYR A 182 -13.40 0.28 10.94
CA TYR A 182 -14.75 0.83 11.10
C TYR A 182 -15.79 0.08 10.25
N TRP A 183 -15.46 -0.23 9.00
CA TRP A 183 -16.34 -0.99 8.12
C TRP A 183 -16.61 -2.39 8.70
N ILE A 184 -15.58 -3.11 9.16
CA ILE A 184 -15.70 -4.43 9.78
C ILE A 184 -16.63 -4.35 11.00
N GLU A 185 -16.35 -3.46 11.95
CA GLU A 185 -17.16 -3.29 13.17
C GLU A 185 -18.64 -3.06 12.84
N THR A 186 -18.89 -2.20 11.86
CA THR A 186 -20.25 -1.83 11.49
C THR A 186 -20.94 -2.96 10.70
N VAL A 187 -20.21 -3.76 9.91
CA VAL A 187 -20.79 -4.89 9.14
C VAL A 187 -21.17 -6.02 10.07
N LEU A 188 -20.29 -6.35 11.01
CA LEU A 188 -20.53 -7.39 12.01
C LEU A 188 -21.67 -7.01 12.97
N SER A 189 -21.82 -5.74 13.31
CA SER A 189 -22.96 -5.28 14.14
C SER A 189 -24.30 -5.44 13.42
N ASN A 190 -24.34 -5.26 12.09
CA ASN A 190 -25.57 -5.29 11.31
C ASN A 190 -26.03 -6.70 10.88
N VAL A 191 -25.18 -7.71 11.02
CA VAL A 191 -25.50 -9.06 10.53
C VAL A 191 -26.45 -9.77 11.49
N THR A 192 -27.49 -10.44 11.01
CA THR A 192 -28.33 -11.31 11.85
C THR A 192 -27.77 -12.74 11.81
N ILE A 193 -27.43 -13.31 12.97
CA ILE A 193 -26.95 -14.71 13.06
C ILE A 193 -28.04 -15.55 13.71
N GLU A 194 -28.34 -16.72 13.14
CA GLU A 194 -29.34 -17.65 13.68
C GLU A 194 -28.75 -18.46 14.84
N GLU A 195 -27.52 -18.95 14.69
CA GLU A 195 -26.79 -19.77 15.67
C GLU A 195 -26.14 -18.93 16.79
N ASN A 196 -25.40 -19.61 17.70
CA ASN A 196 -24.64 -18.97 18.78
C ASN A 196 -23.37 -18.28 18.27
N SER A 197 -22.82 -18.74 17.15
CA SER A 197 -21.69 -18.11 16.50
C SER A 197 -21.77 -18.23 14.99
N HIS A 198 -21.10 -17.33 14.28
CA HIS A 198 -20.93 -17.42 12.83
C HIS A 198 -19.56 -16.87 12.46
N HIS A 199 -18.88 -17.55 11.53
CA HIS A 199 -17.56 -17.17 11.03
C HIS A 199 -17.70 -16.72 9.58
N PHE A 200 -16.99 -15.64 9.23
CA PHE A 200 -16.99 -15.01 7.93
C PHE A 200 -15.57 -14.92 7.36
N GLY A 201 -15.46 -15.11 6.04
CA GLY A 201 -14.22 -14.86 5.30
C GLY A 201 -13.17 -15.95 5.42
N LYS A 202 -12.02 -15.71 4.79
CA LYS A 202 -10.88 -16.63 4.70
C LYS A 202 -9.60 -15.83 4.37
N GLY A 203 -8.42 -16.41 4.57
CA GLY A 203 -7.16 -15.77 4.15
C GLY A 203 -6.80 -14.60 5.05
N SER A 204 -6.48 -13.44 4.46
CA SER A 204 -6.02 -12.26 5.20
C SER A 204 -7.05 -11.53 6.04
N LEU A 205 -8.34 -11.75 5.82
CA LEU A 205 -9.40 -11.21 6.68
C LEU A 205 -10.37 -12.31 7.06
N GLN A 206 -10.46 -12.56 8.35
CA GLN A 206 -11.39 -13.50 8.96
C GLN A 206 -12.12 -12.79 10.09
N ALA A 207 -13.42 -13.01 10.23
CA ALA A 207 -14.20 -12.41 11.29
C ALA A 207 -15.17 -13.43 11.86
N ALA A 208 -15.53 -13.27 13.12
CA ALA A 208 -16.50 -14.12 13.78
C ALA A 208 -17.36 -13.30 14.73
N VAL A 209 -18.65 -13.63 14.77
CA VAL A 209 -19.64 -13.03 15.67
C VAL A 209 -20.12 -14.13 16.62
N TYR A 210 -20.11 -13.87 17.91
CA TYR A 210 -20.60 -14.77 18.95
C TYR A 210 -21.72 -14.08 19.74
N LYS A 211 -22.84 -14.76 19.94
CA LYS A 211 -23.82 -14.40 20.97
C LYS A 211 -23.29 -14.90 22.29
N LEU A 212 -23.00 -13.98 23.21
CA LEU A 212 -22.49 -14.34 24.53
C LEU A 212 -23.63 -14.78 25.44
N ASN A 213 -23.40 -15.86 26.17
CA ASN A 213 -24.15 -16.22 27.36
C ASN A 213 -23.27 -16.05 28.61
N SER A 214 -23.91 -15.84 29.76
CA SER A 214 -23.25 -15.60 31.05
C SER A 214 -22.40 -16.78 31.57
N SER A 215 -22.41 -17.93 30.90
CA SER A 215 -21.56 -19.10 31.18
C SER A 215 -20.25 -19.16 30.38
N ASP A 216 -20.06 -18.28 29.38
CA ASP A 216 -18.98 -18.37 28.39
C ASP A 216 -17.69 -17.66 28.86
N VAL A 217 -17.16 -18.07 30.02
CA VAL A 217 -15.95 -17.49 30.65
C VAL A 217 -14.68 -17.79 29.83
N LEU A 218 -14.67 -18.90 29.09
CA LEU A 218 -13.60 -19.30 28.18
C LEU A 218 -14.20 -19.58 26.80
N ILE A 219 -13.93 -18.70 25.83
CA ILE A 219 -14.32 -18.94 24.45
C ILE A 219 -13.10 -19.47 23.74
N SER A 220 -13.02 -20.80 23.62
CA SER A 220 -12.12 -21.42 22.65
C SER A 220 -12.64 -21.04 21.27
N LEU A 221 -12.08 -19.97 20.71
CA LEU A 221 -12.29 -19.62 19.31
C LEU A 221 -11.91 -20.82 18.44
N PRO A 222 -12.56 -21.00 17.28
CA PRO A 222 -12.17 -22.02 16.33
C PRO A 222 -10.69 -21.85 15.97
N ASP A 223 -9.98 -22.98 15.82
CA ASP A 223 -8.53 -23.04 15.54
C ASP A 223 -8.11 -22.18 14.33
N CYS A 224 -9.05 -21.82 13.44
CA CYS A 224 -8.82 -20.97 12.28
C CYS A 224 -8.33 -19.55 12.62
N LEU A 225 -8.65 -19.02 13.81
CA LEU A 225 -8.17 -17.69 14.22
C LEU A 225 -6.76 -17.73 14.85
N GLY A 226 -6.24 -18.93 15.18
CA GLY A 226 -4.87 -19.09 15.71
C GLY A 226 -4.62 -18.43 17.07
N VAL A 227 -5.67 -18.02 17.79
CA VAL A 227 -5.60 -17.42 19.13
C VAL A 227 -6.66 -17.98 20.05
N SER A 228 -6.38 -17.97 21.35
CA SER A 228 -7.34 -18.36 22.39
C SER A 228 -7.72 -17.15 23.24
N LEU A 229 -9.01 -16.97 23.54
CA LEU A 229 -9.52 -15.85 24.34
C LEU A 229 -10.12 -16.34 25.66
N SER A 230 -9.76 -15.69 26.74
CA SER A 230 -10.41 -15.85 28.04
C SER A 230 -10.90 -14.51 28.54
N PHE A 231 -12.17 -14.46 28.96
CA PHE A 231 -12.77 -13.25 29.50
C PHE A 231 -12.95 -13.39 31.01
N PRO A 232 -12.74 -12.31 31.78
CA PRO A 232 -12.95 -12.34 33.22
C PRO A 232 -14.45 -12.47 33.53
N LYS A 233 -14.77 -13.17 34.62
CA LYS A 233 -16.17 -13.42 35.03
C LYS A 233 -16.94 -12.12 35.24
N GLN A 234 -16.31 -11.13 35.87
CA GLN A 234 -16.90 -9.82 36.13
C GLN A 234 -17.37 -9.14 34.84
N LEU A 235 -16.62 -9.27 33.73
CA LEU A 235 -17.02 -8.72 32.45
C LEU A 235 -18.22 -9.47 31.87
N MET A 236 -18.21 -10.81 31.92
CA MET A 236 -19.32 -11.64 31.42
C MET A 236 -20.61 -11.44 32.22
N GLU A 237 -20.52 -11.09 33.50
CA GLU A 237 -21.68 -10.75 34.35
C GLU A 237 -22.25 -9.36 34.09
N THR A 238 -21.40 -8.41 33.67
CA THR A 238 -21.80 -7.03 33.38
C THR A 238 -22.41 -6.88 31.98
N VAL A 239 -22.01 -7.75 31.06
CA VAL A 239 -22.50 -7.75 29.69
C VAL A 239 -23.90 -8.37 29.65
N ASN A 240 -24.85 -7.65 29.05
CA ASN A 240 -26.24 -8.13 28.94
C ASN A 240 -26.31 -9.43 28.13
N THR A 241 -27.19 -10.33 28.54
CA THR A 241 -27.50 -11.54 27.76
C THR A 241 -27.95 -11.15 26.36
N GLY A 242 -27.25 -11.63 25.34
CA GLY A 242 -27.50 -11.30 23.94
C GLY A 242 -26.58 -10.24 23.33
N THR A 243 -25.68 -9.62 24.11
CA THR A 243 -24.58 -8.83 23.54
C THR A 243 -23.69 -9.71 22.67
N ARG A 244 -23.28 -9.16 21.53
CA ARG A 244 -22.44 -9.86 20.56
C ARG A 244 -20.98 -9.51 20.74
N LEU A 245 -20.15 -10.54 20.75
CA LEU A 245 -18.71 -10.43 20.64
C LEU A 245 -18.31 -10.53 19.17
N HIS A 246 -17.54 -9.54 18.72
CA HIS A 246 -16.91 -9.54 17.42
C HIS A 246 -15.42 -9.86 17.60
N VAL A 247 -14.95 -10.88 16.89
CA VAL A 247 -13.53 -11.23 16.82
C VAL A 247 -13.10 -11.16 15.37
N VAL A 248 -12.01 -10.44 15.10
CA VAL A 248 -11.52 -10.18 13.75
C VAL A 248 -10.05 -10.54 13.71
N ARG A 249 -9.63 -11.29 12.70
CA ARG A 249 -8.24 -11.59 12.42
C ARG A 249 -7.83 -11.01 11.08
N ILE A 250 -6.73 -10.27 11.10
CA ILE A 250 -6.13 -9.66 9.92
C ILE A 250 -4.69 -10.18 9.79
N LEU A 251 -4.34 -10.75 8.64
CA LEU A 251 -2.97 -11.10 8.27
C LEU A 251 -2.37 -10.04 7.34
N ASP A 252 -1.05 -10.12 7.15
CA ASP A 252 -0.28 -9.20 6.29
C ASP A 252 -0.61 -7.72 6.58
N SER A 253 -0.77 -7.46 7.88
CA SER A 253 -1.26 -6.21 8.47
C SER A 253 -0.32 -5.01 8.26
N GLY A 254 0.87 -5.19 7.69
CA GLY A 254 1.90 -4.15 7.55
C GLY A 254 1.42 -2.89 6.81
N ALA A 255 0.41 -3.01 5.96
CA ALA A 255 -0.24 -1.87 5.30
C ALA A 255 -1.36 -1.21 6.14
N LEU A 256 -2.05 -2.00 6.96
CA LEU A 256 -3.25 -1.59 7.70
C LEU A 256 -2.94 -1.02 9.08
N PHE A 257 -1.80 -1.42 9.64
CA PHE A 257 -1.32 -1.07 10.98
C PHE A 257 0.15 -0.67 10.96
N GLN A 258 0.46 0.30 10.09
CA GLN A 258 1.81 0.85 9.98
C GLN A 258 1.99 1.98 10.99
N ASP A 259 2.89 1.79 11.95
CA ASP A 259 3.30 2.83 12.88
C ASP A 259 4.52 3.61 12.36
N ALA A 260 4.80 4.77 12.95
CA ALA A 260 5.93 5.59 12.51
C ALA A 260 7.30 4.92 12.76
N ALA A 261 7.36 3.95 13.67
CA ALA A 261 8.55 3.21 14.04
C ALA A 261 8.84 2.00 13.13
N ASN A 262 7.93 1.66 12.20
CA ASN A 262 7.97 0.43 11.39
C ASN A 262 8.23 -0.83 12.24
N ASN A 263 7.53 -0.93 13.37
CA ASN A 263 7.65 -2.07 14.26
C ASN A 263 7.15 -3.35 13.56
N THR A 264 7.86 -4.46 13.77
CA THR A 264 7.54 -5.75 13.16
C THR A 264 6.54 -6.52 14.01
N VAL A 265 5.37 -6.79 13.43
CA VAL A 265 4.33 -7.64 14.02
C VAL A 265 4.69 -9.11 13.78
N VAL A 266 4.71 -9.92 14.83
CA VAL A 266 4.90 -11.38 14.78
C VAL A 266 3.81 -12.00 13.93
N ASP A 267 4.21 -12.87 13.00
CA ASP A 267 3.34 -13.56 12.05
C ASP A 267 2.40 -12.62 11.25
N SER A 268 2.72 -11.31 11.21
CA SER A 268 1.90 -10.24 10.63
C SER A 268 0.43 -10.26 11.09
N GLN A 269 0.14 -10.85 12.25
CA GLN A 269 -1.20 -11.15 12.71
C GLN A 269 -1.72 -10.10 13.71
N VAL A 270 -2.89 -9.55 13.41
CA VAL A 270 -3.62 -8.64 14.30
C VAL A 270 -4.98 -9.23 14.64
N ILE A 271 -5.36 -9.17 15.92
CA ILE A 271 -6.63 -9.66 16.44
C ILE A 271 -7.44 -8.50 17.00
N GLY A 272 -8.54 -8.15 16.35
CA GLY A 272 -9.58 -7.26 16.85
C GLY A 272 -10.56 -7.99 17.74
N ILE A 273 -10.86 -7.42 18.91
CA ILE A 273 -11.84 -7.94 19.86
C ILE A 273 -12.70 -6.75 20.29
N THR A 274 -14.00 -6.79 20.00
CA THR A 274 -14.94 -5.73 20.40
C THR A 274 -16.29 -6.32 20.79
N PHE A 275 -17.01 -5.64 21.67
CA PHE A 275 -18.43 -5.90 21.89
C PHE A 275 -19.27 -4.93 21.09
N GLU A 276 -20.39 -5.42 20.58
CA GLU A 276 -21.32 -4.62 19.79
C GLU A 276 -21.74 -3.33 20.52
N GLY A 277 -21.43 -2.19 19.90
CA GLY A 277 -21.86 -0.87 20.37
C GLY A 277 -21.22 -0.37 21.67
N THR A 278 -20.22 -1.07 22.22
CA THR A 278 -19.61 -0.71 23.50
C THR A 278 -18.09 -0.67 23.43
N GLN A 279 -17.51 0.46 23.86
CA GLN A 279 -16.09 0.55 24.13
C GLN A 279 -15.80 0.05 25.55
N VAL A 280 -14.96 -0.97 25.68
CA VAL A 280 -14.60 -1.55 26.98
C VAL A 280 -13.17 -1.18 27.32
N SER A 281 -12.98 -0.52 28.46
CA SER A 281 -11.68 -0.12 28.99
C SER A 281 -11.69 -0.07 30.52
N ASN A 282 -10.50 -0.05 31.13
CA ASN A 282 -10.30 -0.01 32.57
C ASN A 282 -10.97 -1.18 33.33
N LEU A 283 -10.89 -2.38 32.75
CA LEU A 283 -11.32 -3.59 33.42
C LEU A 283 -10.49 -3.82 34.70
N SER A 284 -11.16 -4.27 35.75
CA SER A 284 -10.50 -4.63 37.02
C SER A 284 -9.74 -5.95 36.93
N GLU A 285 -10.21 -6.85 36.07
CA GLU A 285 -9.54 -8.10 35.70
C GLU A 285 -9.25 -8.08 34.20
N ASP A 286 -8.06 -8.54 33.81
CA ASP A 286 -7.63 -8.51 32.41
C ASP A 286 -8.29 -9.61 31.57
N ILE A 287 -8.61 -9.28 30.32
CA ILE A 287 -8.83 -10.31 29.30
C ILE A 287 -7.49 -10.98 28.96
N VAL A 288 -7.52 -12.26 28.64
CA VAL A 288 -6.31 -13.01 28.28
C VAL A 288 -6.41 -13.44 26.82
N ILE A 289 -5.46 -12.96 26.02
CA ILE A 289 -5.30 -13.31 24.61
C ILE A 289 -4.05 -14.17 24.50
N THR A 290 -4.19 -15.41 24.05
CA THR A 290 -3.04 -16.30 23.84
C THR A 290 -2.71 -16.36 22.36
N PHE A 291 -1.56 -15.80 21.99
CA PHE A 291 -0.98 -15.90 20.66
C PHE A 291 -0.12 -17.15 20.57
N HIS A 292 -0.44 -18.06 19.65
CA HIS A 292 0.39 -19.23 19.35
C HIS A 292 1.34 -18.85 18.21
N HIS A 293 2.63 -19.05 18.42
CA HIS A 293 3.67 -18.64 17.46
C HIS A 293 4.80 -19.67 17.41
N GLN A 294 5.60 -19.64 16.34
CA GLN A 294 6.82 -20.42 16.30
C GLN A 294 7.85 -19.90 17.33
N PRO A 295 8.81 -20.73 17.76
CA PRO A 295 9.90 -20.28 18.63
C PRO A 295 10.57 -19.04 18.06
N LEU A 296 10.61 -17.99 18.89
CA LEU A 296 11.16 -16.69 18.52
C LEU A 296 12.70 -16.77 18.45
N GLN A 297 13.32 -15.83 17.73
CA GLN A 297 14.77 -15.80 17.61
C GLN A 297 15.44 -15.55 18.97
N VAL A 298 16.66 -16.07 19.14
CA VAL A 298 17.41 -16.12 20.42
C VAL A 298 17.59 -14.74 21.09
N ASN A 299 17.46 -13.63 20.35
CA ASN A 299 17.63 -12.26 20.86
C ASN A 299 16.37 -11.39 20.64
N SER A 300 15.20 -12.00 20.75
CA SER A 300 13.94 -11.29 20.59
C SER A 300 12.95 -11.68 21.68
N SER A 301 12.34 -10.66 22.29
CA SER A 301 11.27 -10.83 23.26
C SER A 301 9.96 -10.37 22.63
N PRO A 302 8.89 -11.17 22.74
CA PRO A 302 7.58 -10.75 22.28
C PRO A 302 7.03 -9.70 23.23
N VAL A 303 6.30 -8.72 22.68
CA VAL A 303 5.62 -7.68 23.44
C VAL A 303 4.19 -7.53 22.95
N CYS A 304 3.25 -7.63 23.87
CA CYS A 304 1.84 -7.40 23.62
C CYS A 304 1.57 -5.90 23.45
N VAL A 305 0.94 -5.55 22.34
CA VAL A 305 0.53 -4.17 22.05
C VAL A 305 -0.90 -4.12 21.58
N PHE A 306 -1.48 -2.93 21.67
CA PHE A 306 -2.75 -2.59 21.10
C PHE A 306 -2.63 -1.41 20.14
N TRP A 307 -3.52 -1.34 19.16
CA TRP A 307 -3.57 -0.24 18.21
C TRP A 307 -4.36 0.93 18.79
N ASP A 308 -3.72 2.09 18.93
CA ASP A 308 -4.41 3.33 19.30
C ASP A 308 -4.84 4.11 18.04
N GLU A 309 -6.16 4.24 17.85
CA GLU A 309 -6.74 4.95 16.71
C GLU A 309 -6.46 6.45 16.70
N LEU A 310 -6.20 7.06 17.88
CA LEU A 310 -5.94 8.49 17.98
C LEU A 310 -4.50 8.81 17.55
N SER A 311 -3.53 8.07 18.08
CA SER A 311 -2.12 8.27 17.74
C SER A 311 -1.68 7.52 16.48
N GLU A 312 -2.50 6.64 15.92
CA GLU A 312 -2.16 5.75 14.80
C GLU A 312 -0.84 5.00 15.06
N ASN A 313 -0.66 4.50 16.29
CA ASN A 313 0.55 3.80 16.71
C ASN A 313 0.22 2.64 17.65
N TRP A 314 1.15 1.68 17.72
CA TRP A 314 1.12 0.62 18.70
C TRP A 314 1.45 1.13 20.11
N ARG A 315 0.67 0.70 21.10
CA ARG A 315 0.80 1.10 22.52
C ARG A 315 0.81 -0.14 23.41
N MET A 316 1.49 -0.04 24.54
CA MET A 316 1.57 -1.11 25.56
C MET A 316 0.67 -0.84 26.78
N ASP A 317 0.10 0.37 26.88
CA ASP A 317 -0.63 0.82 28.06
C ASP A 317 -1.80 -0.11 28.40
N GLY A 318 -1.87 -0.59 29.64
CA GLY A 318 -2.95 -1.49 30.07
C GLY A 318 -2.85 -2.91 29.51
N CYS A 319 -1.71 -3.30 28.91
CA CYS A 319 -1.41 -4.66 28.46
C CYS A 319 -0.11 -5.19 29.08
N ASN A 320 -0.18 -6.36 29.71
CA ASN A 320 0.97 -7.08 30.26
C ASN A 320 1.30 -8.30 29.40
N THR A 321 2.60 -8.51 29.16
CA THR A 321 3.09 -9.64 28.34
C THR A 321 3.61 -10.76 29.22
N VAL A 322 3.13 -11.98 29.01
CA VAL A 322 3.67 -13.20 29.61
C VAL A 322 4.27 -14.07 28.49
N PRO A 323 5.58 -13.93 28.23
CA PRO A 323 6.23 -14.64 27.13
C PRO A 323 6.34 -16.14 27.42
N GLY A 324 6.21 -16.94 26.37
CA GLY A 324 6.50 -18.37 26.40
C GLY A 324 7.18 -18.80 25.10
N GLU A 325 7.66 -20.04 25.06
CA GLU A 325 8.49 -20.53 23.93
C GLU A 325 7.69 -20.63 22.62
N VAL A 326 6.47 -21.16 22.69
CA VAL A 326 5.59 -21.40 21.52
C VAL A 326 4.24 -20.68 21.63
N ARG A 327 4.03 -19.96 22.73
CA ARG A 327 2.82 -19.19 22.99
C ARG A 327 3.14 -18.01 23.88
N THR A 328 2.51 -16.87 23.64
CA THR A 328 2.61 -15.68 24.48
C THR A 328 1.22 -15.26 24.93
N GLU A 329 1.04 -15.01 26.23
CA GLU A 329 -0.22 -14.50 26.77
C GLU A 329 -0.15 -12.98 26.93
N CYS A 330 -1.16 -12.29 26.38
CA CYS A 330 -1.39 -10.87 26.55
C CYS A 330 -2.55 -10.67 27.51
N ARG A 331 -2.29 -10.00 28.63
CA ARG A 331 -3.27 -9.67 29.66
C ARG A 331 -3.61 -8.19 29.55
N CYS A 332 -4.79 -7.85 29.02
CA CYS A 332 -5.16 -6.48 28.72
C CYS A 332 -6.45 -6.06 29.42
N ASN A 333 -6.53 -4.81 29.86
CA ASN A 333 -7.67 -4.27 30.60
C ASN A 333 -8.72 -3.56 29.72
N HIS A 334 -8.69 -3.77 28.41
CA HIS A 334 -9.54 -3.11 27.42
C HIS A 334 -9.75 -4.02 26.21
N LEU A 335 -10.67 -3.66 25.33
CA LEU A 335 -10.97 -4.36 24.08
C LEU A 335 -10.67 -3.44 22.88
N THR A 336 -9.91 -3.94 21.90
CA THR A 336 -9.49 -3.22 20.68
C THR A 336 -8.81 -4.21 19.71
N TYR A 337 -7.93 -3.73 18.85
CA TYR A 337 -7.03 -4.49 18.00
C TYR A 337 -5.68 -4.71 18.68
N PHE A 338 -5.29 -5.98 18.84
CA PHE A 338 -4.08 -6.42 19.51
C PHE A 338 -3.13 -7.11 18.54
N ALA A 339 -1.84 -6.98 18.83
CA ALA A 339 -0.78 -7.65 18.09
C ALA A 339 0.36 -8.05 19.03
N LEU A 340 1.20 -8.96 18.56
CA LEU A 340 2.44 -9.31 19.21
C LEU A 340 3.58 -8.68 18.41
N LEU A 341 4.36 -7.78 19.00
CA LEU A 341 5.55 -7.21 18.36
C LEU A 341 6.81 -7.98 18.75
N MET A 342 7.77 -8.00 17.84
CA MET A 342 9.12 -8.44 18.13
C MET A 342 9.95 -7.26 18.63
N GLN A 343 10.25 -7.24 19.92
CA GLN A 343 11.26 -6.34 20.43
C GLN A 343 12.61 -7.07 20.43
N ILE A 344 13.59 -6.53 19.71
CA ILE A 344 14.97 -7.02 19.81
C ILE A 344 15.41 -6.77 21.25
N SER A 345 15.63 -7.84 22.01
CA SER A 345 16.21 -7.69 23.33
C SER A 345 17.62 -7.13 23.11
N SER A 346 17.95 -6.04 23.80
CA SER A 346 19.33 -5.53 23.83
C SER A 346 20.21 -6.44 24.67
N GLU A 347 20.06 -7.75 24.52
CA GLU A 347 20.99 -8.71 25.06
C GLU A 347 22.23 -8.63 24.17
N VAL A 348 23.18 -7.84 24.67
CA VAL A 348 24.56 -7.64 24.23
C VAL A 348 24.92 -8.56 23.07
N ILE A 349 24.95 -8.03 21.84
CA ILE A 349 25.70 -8.67 20.76
C ILE A 349 27.05 -8.99 21.38
N PRO A 350 27.46 -10.27 21.52
CA PRO A 350 28.66 -10.62 22.24
C PRO A 350 29.78 -9.75 21.68
N GLU A 351 30.44 -8.97 22.54
CA GLU A 351 31.39 -7.92 22.15
C GLU A 351 32.41 -8.43 21.11
N VAL A 352 32.73 -9.72 21.20
CA VAL A 352 33.54 -10.50 20.26
C VAL A 352 33.08 -10.44 18.79
N HIS A 353 31.77 -10.46 18.50
CA HIS A 353 31.25 -10.42 17.13
C HIS A 353 31.36 -9.02 16.51
N LEU A 354 31.10 -7.96 17.29
CA LEU A 354 31.28 -6.58 16.83
C LEU A 354 32.76 -6.26 16.59
N VAL A 355 33.64 -6.74 17.48
CA VAL A 355 35.09 -6.62 17.31
C VAL A 355 35.55 -7.36 16.05
N MET A 356 35.06 -8.58 15.81
CA MET A 356 35.43 -9.35 14.62
C MET A 356 35.00 -8.68 13.31
N LEU A 357 33.77 -8.16 13.24
CA LEU A 357 33.28 -7.41 12.08
C LEU A 357 34.09 -6.12 11.87
N SER A 358 34.39 -5.37 12.93
CA SER A 358 35.21 -4.16 12.84
C SER A 358 36.62 -4.44 12.34
N VAL A 359 37.25 -5.52 12.81
CA VAL A 359 38.58 -5.93 12.36
C VAL A 359 38.56 -6.31 10.88
N LEU A 360 37.53 -7.03 10.43
CA LEU A 360 37.40 -7.48 9.05
C LEU A 360 37.16 -6.30 8.10
N THR A 361 36.31 -5.35 8.49
CA THR A 361 36.10 -4.10 7.73
C THR A 361 37.36 -3.26 7.67
N PHE A 362 38.06 -3.06 8.80
CA PHE A 362 39.30 -2.29 8.84
C PHE A 362 40.41 -2.91 7.98
N ALA A 363 40.57 -4.24 8.04
CA ALA A 363 41.51 -4.97 7.21
C ALA A 363 41.15 -4.86 5.72
N GLY A 364 39.88 -5.03 5.36
CA GLY A 364 39.39 -4.87 3.99
C GLY A 364 39.65 -3.47 3.44
N CYS A 365 39.30 -2.43 4.19
CA CYS A 365 39.55 -1.04 3.81
C CYS A 365 41.04 -0.74 3.63
N SER A 366 41.90 -1.27 4.50
CA SER A 366 43.36 -1.07 4.42
C SER A 366 43.94 -1.71 3.16
N ILE A 367 43.54 -2.95 2.85
CA ILE A 367 43.97 -3.66 1.64
C ILE A 367 43.48 -2.93 0.39
N SER A 368 42.23 -2.47 0.38
CA SER A 368 41.69 -1.68 -0.73
C SER A 368 42.47 -0.38 -0.93
N ALA A 369 42.74 0.39 0.13
CA ALA A 369 43.48 1.64 0.05
C ALA A 369 44.90 1.43 -0.51
N VAL A 370 45.59 0.39 -0.04
CA VAL A 370 46.94 0.03 -0.51
C VAL A 370 46.91 -0.40 -1.98
N SER A 371 45.95 -1.21 -2.40
CA SER A 371 45.82 -1.59 -3.81
C SER A 371 45.49 -0.41 -4.72
N CYS A 372 44.62 0.51 -4.28
CA CYS A 372 44.35 1.77 -4.97
C CYS A 372 45.62 2.64 -5.11
N PHE A 373 46.44 2.73 -4.06
CA PHE A 373 47.70 3.47 -4.13
C PHE A 373 48.68 2.89 -5.15
N PHE A 374 48.86 1.56 -5.15
CA PHE A 374 49.73 0.90 -6.14
C PHE A 374 49.22 1.02 -7.57
N THR A 375 47.91 0.90 -7.78
CA THR A 375 47.31 1.09 -9.11
C THR A 375 47.48 2.52 -9.62
N ILE A 376 47.34 3.53 -8.75
CA ILE A 376 47.61 4.93 -9.10
C ILE A 376 49.07 5.12 -9.49
N ILE A 377 50.02 4.60 -8.70
CA ILE A 377 51.46 4.68 -9.03
C ILE A 377 51.76 4.01 -10.36
N TRP A 378 51.22 2.81 -10.59
CA TRP A 378 51.42 2.09 -11.84
C TRP A 378 50.90 2.89 -13.05
N ILE A 379 49.71 3.50 -12.93
CA ILE A 379 49.14 4.36 -13.97
C ILE A 379 50.01 5.62 -14.17
N CYS A 380 50.44 6.28 -13.10
CA CYS A 380 51.31 7.46 -13.20
C CYS A 380 52.66 7.14 -13.85
N CYS A 381 53.32 6.05 -13.44
CA CYS A 381 54.59 5.62 -14.00
C CYS A 381 54.47 5.17 -15.46
N SER A 382 53.43 4.41 -15.81
CA SER A 382 53.20 4.00 -17.20
C SER A 382 52.91 5.21 -18.10
N ARG A 383 52.14 6.18 -17.63
CA ARG A 383 51.92 7.45 -18.36
C ARG A 383 53.19 8.27 -18.49
N TYR A 384 53.99 8.40 -17.43
CA TYR A 384 55.26 9.11 -17.47
C TYR A 384 56.28 8.43 -18.41
N CYS A 385 56.39 7.11 -18.41
CA CYS A 385 57.21 6.36 -19.35
C CYS A 385 56.73 6.53 -20.81
N ILE A 386 55.42 6.51 -21.05
CA ILE A 386 54.85 6.78 -22.38
C ILE A 386 55.20 8.19 -22.83
N ASP A 387 55.05 9.20 -21.96
CA ASP A 387 55.38 10.59 -22.30
C ASP A 387 56.88 10.77 -22.56
N LEU A 388 57.77 10.12 -21.79
CA LEU A 388 59.21 10.10 -22.05
C LEU A 388 59.56 9.39 -23.37
N PHE A 389 58.89 8.27 -23.68
CA PHE A 389 59.07 7.56 -24.94
C PHE A 389 58.64 8.44 -26.12
N PHE A 390 57.51 9.14 -26.03
CA PHE A 390 57.09 10.09 -27.04
C PHE A 390 58.04 11.27 -27.18
N LEU A 391 58.58 11.83 -26.08
CA LEU A 391 59.58 12.91 -26.14
C LEU A 391 60.90 12.44 -26.76
N THR A 392 61.36 11.23 -26.43
CA THR A 392 62.60 10.67 -26.99
C THR A 392 62.41 10.32 -28.46
N TYR A 393 61.25 9.77 -28.83
CA TYR A 393 60.86 9.51 -30.21
C TYR A 393 60.72 10.81 -31.04
N TYR A 394 60.08 11.84 -30.48
CA TYR A 394 59.92 13.14 -31.15
C TYR A 394 61.27 13.86 -31.31
N ASN A 395 62.16 13.80 -30.32
CA ASN A 395 63.52 14.33 -30.44
C ASN A 395 64.35 13.51 -31.44
N SER A 396 64.21 12.19 -31.49
CA SER A 396 64.90 11.34 -32.48
C SER A 396 64.44 11.61 -33.91
N VAL A 397 63.13 11.75 -34.14
CA VAL A 397 62.56 12.10 -35.47
C VAL A 397 62.88 13.56 -35.83
N GLY A 398 62.84 14.48 -34.87
CA GLY A 398 63.18 15.89 -35.04
C GLY A 398 64.64 16.10 -35.47
N VAL A 399 65.58 15.39 -34.84
CA VAL A 399 67.01 15.40 -35.22
C VAL A 399 67.21 14.79 -36.61
N GLN A 400 66.51 13.70 -36.95
CA GLN A 400 66.58 13.11 -38.29
C GLN A 400 66.04 14.05 -39.37
N SER A 401 64.97 14.80 -39.08
CA SER A 401 64.40 15.77 -40.02
C SER A 401 65.27 17.00 -40.22
N TYR A 402 66.00 17.47 -39.19
CA TYR A 402 66.91 18.61 -39.30
C TYR A 402 68.15 18.28 -40.13
N ILE A 403 68.70 17.07 -39.99
CA ILE A 403 69.84 16.59 -40.78
C ILE A 403 69.45 16.39 -42.27
N GLN A 404 68.18 16.13 -42.56
CA GLN A 404 67.72 15.86 -43.93
C GLN A 404 67.20 17.10 -44.69
N THR A 405 67.03 18.25 -44.02
CA THR A 405 66.51 19.50 -44.61
C THR A 405 67.55 20.48 -45.15
N GLU A 406 68.86 20.28 -44.94
CA GLU A 406 69.87 21.15 -45.57
C GLU A 406 70.10 20.87 -47.07
N ASP A 407 69.66 19.74 -47.62
CA ASP A 407 70.06 19.36 -48.98
C ASP A 407 69.05 19.60 -50.11
N LYS A 408 67.78 19.94 -49.88
CA LYS A 408 66.83 20.23 -50.99
C LYS A 408 65.77 21.28 -50.67
N VAL A 409 66.15 22.54 -50.88
CA VAL A 409 65.22 23.66 -51.09
C VAL A 409 64.90 23.76 -52.58
N GLN A 410 63.67 23.39 -52.98
CA GLN A 410 62.92 24.03 -54.07
C GLN A 410 61.50 23.46 -54.18
N GLN A 411 60.52 24.30 -53.80
CA GLN A 411 59.31 24.61 -54.56
C GLN A 411 58.33 23.45 -54.87
N PHE A 412 57.20 23.38 -54.15
CA PHE A 412 55.82 23.42 -54.70
C PHE A 412 54.74 23.41 -53.59
N SER A 413 53.60 24.00 -53.91
CA SER A 413 52.48 24.42 -53.06
C SER A 413 51.38 23.34 -52.87
N PRO A 414 50.19 23.69 -52.33
CA PRO A 414 49.58 23.09 -51.14
C PRO A 414 48.59 21.94 -51.47
N ILE A 415 47.99 21.34 -50.43
CA ILE A 415 46.91 20.32 -50.43
C ILE A 415 47.39 18.94 -49.99
N SER A 416 47.60 18.83 -48.68
CA SER A 416 47.34 17.68 -47.78
C SER A 416 48.13 18.04 -46.50
N LEU A 417 47.59 18.04 -45.30
CA LEU A 417 46.98 16.89 -44.67
C LEU A 417 46.16 17.40 -43.48
N LYS A 418 44.85 17.38 -43.67
CA LYS A 418 43.79 17.81 -42.76
C LYS A 418 43.52 16.76 -41.66
N ILE A 419 44.55 16.07 -41.17
CA ILE A 419 44.43 14.89 -40.27
C ILE A 419 45.04 15.13 -38.89
N LEU A 420 45.71 16.27 -38.65
CA LEU A 420 46.42 16.52 -37.39
C LEU A 420 45.74 17.52 -36.44
N GLN A 421 44.42 17.68 -36.54
CA GLN A 421 43.63 18.62 -35.71
C GLN A 421 42.49 17.96 -34.91
N LEU A 422 42.46 16.63 -34.75
CA LEU A 422 41.31 15.95 -34.12
C LEU A 422 41.62 15.01 -32.94
N LYS A 423 42.85 14.97 -32.42
CA LYS A 423 43.15 14.23 -31.18
C LYS A 423 44.17 14.97 -30.30
N ARG A 424 43.75 16.07 -29.67
CA ARG A 424 44.22 16.53 -28.34
C ARG A 424 43.57 17.88 -27.97
N GLY A 425 42.26 17.87 -27.82
CA GLY A 425 41.51 18.79 -26.94
C GLY A 425 40.81 17.89 -25.92
N VAL A 426 41.33 17.77 -24.70
CA VAL A 426 40.82 18.50 -23.53
C VAL A 426 39.35 18.18 -23.28
N VAL A 427 39.07 17.24 -22.37
CA VAL A 427 38.07 17.42 -21.32
C VAL A 427 38.58 16.74 -20.06
N LEU A 428 39.03 17.59 -19.14
CA LEU A 428 39.18 17.39 -17.71
C LEU A 428 37.90 17.90 -17.03
N CYS A 429 37.63 17.38 -15.82
CA CYS A 429 36.56 17.73 -14.86
C CYS A 429 35.16 17.21 -15.24
N SER A 430 34.39 16.55 -14.36
CA SER A 430 34.32 16.59 -12.89
C SER A 430 33.93 15.23 -12.31
#